data_AF-A0A4Q9FLR4-F1
#
_entry.id   AF-A0A4Q9FLR4-F1
#
_cell.length_a   1.000
_cell.length_b   1.000
_cell.length_c   1.000
_cell.angle_alpha   90.00
_cell.angle_beta   90.00
_cell.angle_gamma   90.00
#
_symmetry.space_group_name_H-M   'P 1'
#
loop_
_entity.id
_entity.type
_entity.pdbx_description
1 polymer ?
#
loop_
_entity_poly.entity_id
_entity_poly.type
_entity_poly.pdbx_seq_one_letter_code
_entity_poly.pdbx_strand_id
1 'polypeptide(L)'
;MNRKIITFLILAIFANFGYAQFEKINIKTENLTEANYLKIDDFYLTHYLYIDLFLRENLFPEVSPEDVSSILEALKKYVSVENKLDIEIEKPGKRNYLIRFAILKKDDGTELLIAFTNWSVKKKEFEKDIKMENDSYTRWYFLNDNKMTYRKDMSDQSDYSTMSKSDLANAYLFDEISENDSEIKNAIDEYLNQSKLSVSDKIMANLILLKYQIFQKKNDNVTKQTEYLTELFEKNKSESNLRGLQAAFNATKFQIELSK
;
A
#
# COMPACT_ATOMS: atom_id res chain seq x y z
N MET A 1 -4.34 -58.69 -0.52
CA MET A 1 -3.80 -57.42 0.00
C MET A 1 -4.73 -56.30 -0.46
N ASN A 2 -5.45 -55.70 0.47
CA ASN A 2 -6.75 -55.04 0.23
C ASN A 2 -6.66 -53.75 -0.59
N ARG A 3 -7.40 -53.68 -1.70
CA ARG A 3 -7.66 -52.45 -2.49
C ARG A 3 -8.12 -51.27 -1.61
N LYS A 4 -8.78 -51.54 -0.47
CA LYS A 4 -9.22 -50.53 0.51
C LYS A 4 -8.08 -49.82 1.24
N ILE A 5 -6.90 -50.45 1.39
CA ILE A 5 -5.73 -49.85 2.06
C ILE A 5 -5.03 -48.84 1.14
N ILE A 6 -5.01 -49.11 -0.18
CA ILE A 6 -4.40 -48.21 -1.16
C ILE A 6 -5.22 -46.92 -1.33
N THR A 7 -6.55 -47.00 -1.24
CA THR A 7 -7.43 -45.81 -1.33
C THR A 7 -7.27 -44.88 -0.13
N PHE A 8 -7.01 -45.42 1.07
CA PHE A 8 -6.81 -44.62 2.28
C PHE A 8 -5.45 -43.87 2.28
N LEU A 9 -4.41 -44.49 1.71
CA LEU A 9 -3.10 -43.84 1.57
C LEU A 9 -3.11 -42.69 0.56
N ILE A 10 -3.91 -42.80 -0.50
CA ILE A 10 -4.04 -41.75 -1.52
C ILE A 10 -4.83 -40.55 -0.98
N LEU A 11 -5.86 -40.77 -0.14
CA LEU A 11 -6.58 -39.65 0.50
C LEU A 11 -5.71 -38.85 1.48
N ALA A 12 -4.75 -39.50 2.16
CA ALA A 12 -3.84 -38.81 3.08
C ALA A 12 -2.83 -37.90 2.36
N ILE A 13 -2.54 -38.15 1.07
CA ILE A 13 -1.62 -37.31 0.28
C ILE A 13 -2.32 -36.02 -0.19
N PHE A 14 -3.66 -36.03 -0.34
CA PHE A 14 -4.42 -34.84 -0.72
C PHE A 14 -4.86 -33.96 0.46
N ALA A 15 -4.70 -34.42 1.71
CA ALA A 15 -4.97 -33.59 2.88
C ALA A 15 -3.86 -32.55 3.19
N ASN A 16 -2.73 -32.60 2.47
CA ASN A 16 -1.58 -31.69 2.67
C ASN A 16 -1.48 -30.57 1.63
N PHE A 17 -2.48 -30.37 0.78
CA PHE A 17 -2.55 -29.19 -0.07
C PHE A 17 -3.49 -28.15 0.55
N GLY A 18 -2.91 -27.13 1.18
CA GLY A 18 -3.63 -25.90 1.49
C GLY A 18 -3.43 -25.30 2.87
N TYR A 19 -2.27 -25.46 3.51
CA TYR A 19 -1.78 -24.38 4.38
C TYR A 19 -0.51 -23.85 3.73
N ALA A 20 -0.63 -22.70 3.07
CA ALA A 20 0.53 -21.89 2.74
C ALA A 20 1.34 -21.77 4.03
N GLN A 21 2.54 -22.34 4.01
CA GLN A 21 3.49 -22.22 5.10
C GLN A 21 3.67 -20.72 5.32
N PHE A 22 3.20 -20.21 6.46
CA PHE A 22 3.26 -18.78 6.82
C PHE A 22 4.66 -18.26 6.48
N GLU A 23 4.76 -17.25 5.61
CA GLU A 23 6.03 -16.55 5.41
C GLU A 23 6.40 -15.92 6.75
N LYS A 24 7.48 -16.40 7.39
CA LYS A 24 7.86 -15.92 8.72
C LYS A 24 8.42 -14.52 8.58
N ILE A 25 7.73 -13.53 9.16
CA ILE A 25 8.22 -12.15 9.25
C ILE A 25 9.09 -12.02 10.49
N ASN A 26 10.33 -11.59 10.29
CA ASN A 26 11.28 -11.26 11.33
C ASN A 26 11.53 -9.75 11.34
N ILE A 27 11.00 -9.07 12.34
CA ILE A 27 11.18 -7.64 12.57
C ILE A 27 12.36 -7.46 13.54
N LYS A 28 13.49 -6.91 13.07
CA LYS A 28 14.75 -6.90 13.82
C LYS A 28 14.81 -5.72 14.80
N THR A 29 14.29 -5.92 16.01
CA THR A 29 14.18 -4.87 17.05
C THR A 29 15.12 -5.04 18.24
N GLU A 30 15.93 -6.11 18.30
CA GLU A 30 16.71 -6.51 19.48
C GLU A 30 17.60 -5.41 20.08
N ASN A 31 18.07 -4.48 19.23
CA ASN A 31 18.95 -3.37 19.63
C ASN A 31 18.32 -1.99 19.38
N LEU A 32 17.01 -1.93 19.15
CA LEU A 32 16.32 -0.66 18.86
C LEU A 32 15.62 -0.15 20.11
N THR A 33 15.77 1.14 20.37
CA THR A 33 14.97 1.85 21.36
C THR A 33 13.64 2.27 20.76
N GLU A 34 12.58 2.23 21.57
CA GLU A 34 11.29 2.80 21.17
C GLU A 34 11.43 4.31 21.03
N ALA A 35 11.14 4.84 19.85
CA ALA A 35 11.29 6.26 19.53
C ALA A 35 9.94 6.95 19.29
N ASN A 36 8.95 6.21 18.76
CA ASN A 36 7.63 6.75 18.39
C ASN A 36 7.73 8.03 17.55
N TYR A 37 8.71 8.10 16.66
CA TYR A 37 9.09 9.30 15.94
C TYR A 37 8.04 9.69 14.89
N LEU A 38 7.61 8.72 14.08
CA LEU A 38 6.69 8.95 12.97
C LEU A 38 5.28 9.31 13.47
N LYS A 39 4.77 10.47 13.03
CA LYS A 39 3.42 10.98 13.35
C LYS A 39 2.44 10.87 12.18
N ILE A 40 2.81 10.11 11.16
CA ILE A 40 2.05 9.94 9.93
C ILE A 40 0.70 9.26 10.21
N ASP A 41 -0.35 9.75 9.56
CA ASP A 41 -1.67 9.13 9.58
C ASP A 41 -1.62 7.76 8.88
N ASP A 42 -2.31 6.78 9.46
CA ASP A 42 -2.28 5.40 8.96
C ASP A 42 -2.82 5.31 7.54
N PHE A 43 -3.71 6.22 7.11
CA PHE A 43 -4.14 6.31 5.72
C PHE A 43 -2.96 6.47 4.75
N TYR A 44 -2.10 7.48 4.95
CA TYR A 44 -0.95 7.70 4.06
C TYR A 44 0.06 6.58 4.16
N LEU A 45 0.31 6.12 5.39
CA LEU A 45 1.30 5.10 5.65
C LEU A 45 0.95 3.78 4.94
N THR A 46 -0.29 3.33 5.12
CA THR A 46 -0.81 2.12 4.46
C THR A 46 -0.90 2.30 2.94
N HIS A 47 -1.42 3.44 2.47
CA HIS A 47 -1.62 3.69 1.04
C HIS A 47 -0.33 3.52 0.23
N TYR A 48 0.73 4.18 0.69
CA TYR A 48 2.01 4.16 0.00
C TYR A 48 2.78 2.87 0.27
N LEU A 49 2.99 2.50 1.54
CA LEU A 49 3.89 1.40 1.86
C LEU A 49 3.34 0.05 1.42
N TYR A 50 2.04 -0.21 1.55
CA TYR A 50 1.49 -1.50 1.16
C TYR A 50 1.69 -1.77 -0.34
N ILE A 51 1.28 -0.81 -1.17
CA ILE A 51 1.38 -0.92 -2.63
C ILE A 51 2.85 -1.02 -3.05
N ASP A 52 3.72 -0.17 -2.47
CA ASP A 52 5.10 -0.06 -2.93
C ASP A 52 5.99 -1.20 -2.47
N LEU A 53 5.74 -1.78 -1.29
CA LEU A 53 6.56 -2.83 -0.73
C LEU A 53 6.08 -4.23 -1.09
N PHE A 54 4.79 -4.42 -1.35
CA PHE A 54 4.23 -5.76 -1.52
C PHE A 54 3.60 -6.00 -2.88
N LEU A 55 2.94 -4.99 -3.49
CA LEU A 55 2.19 -5.18 -4.73
C LEU A 55 2.91 -4.80 -6.03
N ARG A 56 3.67 -3.68 -6.06
CA ARG A 56 4.12 -3.06 -7.32
C ARG A 56 4.90 -3.99 -8.25
N GLU A 57 5.87 -4.74 -7.71
CA GLU A 57 6.66 -5.73 -8.45
C GLU A 57 6.23 -7.16 -8.12
N ASN A 58 4.99 -7.34 -7.64
CA ASN A 58 4.48 -8.61 -7.13
C ASN A 58 5.42 -9.23 -6.09
N LEU A 59 5.99 -8.37 -5.22
CA LEU A 59 7.03 -8.78 -4.29
C LEU A 59 6.46 -9.72 -3.25
N PHE A 60 5.32 -9.42 -2.66
CA PHE A 60 4.65 -10.30 -1.72
C PHE A 60 3.14 -10.06 -1.72
N PRO A 61 2.44 -10.43 -2.82
CA PRO A 61 1.02 -10.14 -3.00
C PRO A 61 0.09 -10.88 -2.02
N GLU A 62 0.60 -11.94 -1.38
CA GLU A 62 -0.15 -12.80 -0.45
C GLU A 62 0.01 -12.37 1.01
N VAL A 63 0.62 -11.21 1.28
CA VAL A 63 0.81 -10.70 2.64
C VAL A 63 -0.54 -10.50 3.34
N SER A 64 -0.64 -10.98 4.59
CA SER A 64 -1.85 -10.83 5.38
C SER A 64 -2.00 -9.41 5.96
N PRO A 65 -3.22 -8.95 6.27
CA PRO A 65 -3.41 -7.69 6.99
C PRO A 65 -2.65 -7.65 8.33
N GLU A 66 -2.59 -8.77 9.04
CA GLU A 66 -1.90 -8.89 10.34
C GLU A 66 -0.39 -8.68 10.21
N ASP A 67 0.19 -9.26 9.15
CA ASP A 67 1.61 -9.11 8.83
C ASP A 67 1.96 -7.66 8.47
N VAL A 68 1.15 -7.03 7.61
CA VAL A 68 1.35 -5.62 7.25
C VAL A 68 1.16 -4.73 8.49
N SER A 69 0.12 -4.97 9.29
CA SER A 69 -0.12 -4.23 10.53
C SER A 69 1.08 -4.29 11.47
N SER A 70 1.63 -5.50 11.69
CA SER A 70 2.82 -5.70 12.52
C SER A 70 4.04 -4.93 12.02
N ILE A 71 4.23 -4.86 10.69
CA ILE A 71 5.29 -4.07 10.05
C ILE A 71 5.07 -2.57 10.28
N LEU A 72 3.84 -2.08 10.11
CA LEU A 72 3.51 -0.66 10.27
C LEU A 72 3.62 -0.20 11.73
N GLU A 73 3.17 -1.03 12.68
CA GLU A 73 3.34 -0.78 14.11
C GLU A 73 4.81 -0.69 14.48
N ALA A 74 5.63 -1.66 14.05
CA ALA A 74 7.07 -1.65 14.30
C ALA A 74 7.74 -0.41 13.68
N LEU A 75 7.34 -0.03 12.46
CA LEU A 75 7.82 1.17 11.82
C LEU A 75 7.56 2.42 12.67
N LYS A 76 6.30 2.65 13.08
CA LYS A 76 5.93 3.82 13.90
C LYS A 76 6.63 3.82 15.25
N LYS A 77 6.81 2.63 15.84
CA LYS A 77 7.38 2.45 17.17
C LYS A 77 8.89 2.65 17.23
N TYR A 78 9.64 2.10 16.27
CA TYR A 78 11.10 2.00 16.38
C TYR A 78 11.89 2.90 15.43
N VAL A 79 11.34 3.28 14.27
CA VAL A 79 12.10 4.10 13.30
C VAL A 79 12.27 5.52 13.83
N SER A 80 13.50 6.05 13.74
CA SER A 80 13.84 7.44 14.04
C SER A 80 15.00 7.90 13.14
N VAL A 81 15.49 9.13 13.37
CA VAL A 81 16.73 9.61 12.74
C VAL A 81 17.95 8.77 13.17
N GLU A 82 17.98 8.27 14.41
CA GLU A 82 19.05 7.39 14.88
C GLU A 82 18.80 5.90 14.59
N ASN A 83 17.53 5.49 14.50
CA ASN A 83 17.12 4.09 14.42
C ASN A 83 16.60 3.70 13.04
N LYS A 84 17.33 2.82 12.36
CA LYS A 84 16.82 2.11 11.16
C LYS A 84 16.13 0.80 11.57
N LEU A 85 15.07 0.44 10.85
CA LEU A 85 14.35 -0.81 11.06
C LEU A 85 14.59 -1.77 9.89
N ASP A 86 15.11 -2.96 10.19
CA ASP A 86 15.30 -4.03 9.21
C ASP A 86 14.21 -5.09 9.39
N ILE A 87 13.59 -5.49 8.28
CA ILE A 87 12.55 -6.53 8.23
C ILE A 87 13.00 -7.59 7.23
N GLU A 88 12.78 -8.85 7.61
CA GLU A 88 13.07 -10.01 6.78
C GLU A 88 11.83 -10.90 6.68
N ILE A 89 11.38 -11.16 5.46
CA ILE A 89 10.24 -12.02 5.17
C ILE A 89 10.76 -13.27 4.49
N GLU A 90 10.56 -14.41 5.15
CA GLU A 90 11.01 -15.71 4.65
C GLU A 90 10.21 -16.14 3.42
N LYS A 91 10.91 -16.52 2.34
CA LYS A 91 10.27 -17.05 1.13
C LYS A 91 10.70 -18.48 0.85
N PRO A 92 9.84 -19.48 1.09
CA PRO A 92 10.19 -20.88 0.87
C PRO A 92 10.73 -21.15 -0.54
N GLY A 93 11.90 -21.79 -0.61
CA GLY A 93 12.55 -22.15 -1.88
C GLY A 93 13.07 -20.97 -2.71
N LYS A 94 13.00 -19.74 -2.17
CA LYS A 94 13.50 -18.51 -2.80
C LYS A 94 14.38 -17.76 -1.80
N ARG A 95 14.97 -16.66 -2.27
CA ARG A 95 15.69 -15.75 -1.38
C ARG A 95 14.69 -14.90 -0.59
N ASN A 96 14.96 -14.70 0.69
CA ASN A 96 14.15 -13.88 1.59
C ASN A 96 14.01 -12.46 1.05
N TYR A 97 12.87 -11.85 1.34
CA TYR A 97 12.63 -10.45 1.03
C TYR A 97 13.09 -9.59 2.20
N LEU A 98 14.00 -8.66 1.94
CA LEU A 98 14.56 -7.77 2.95
C LEU A 98 14.07 -6.35 2.69
N ILE A 99 13.61 -5.70 3.76
CA ILE A 99 13.20 -4.29 3.74
C ILE A 99 14.02 -3.57 4.82
N ARG A 100 14.53 -2.38 4.50
CA ARG A 100 15.14 -1.47 5.47
C ARG A 100 14.42 -0.13 5.41
N PHE A 101 13.97 0.34 6.57
CA PHE A 101 13.42 1.68 6.75
C PHE A 101 14.42 2.56 7.48
N ALA A 102 14.60 3.79 7.00
CA ALA A 102 15.43 4.80 7.63
C ALA A 102 14.84 6.20 7.42
N ILE A 103 15.09 7.10 8.37
CA ILE A 103 14.77 8.52 8.23
C ILE A 103 16.05 9.27 7.87
N LEU A 104 15.94 10.12 6.85
CA LEU A 104 16.96 11.12 6.52
C LEU A 104 16.39 12.50 6.84
N LYS A 105 17.06 13.22 7.75
CA LYS A 105 16.78 14.63 8.04
C LYS A 105 17.85 15.51 7.39
N LYS A 106 17.41 16.48 6.60
CA LYS A 106 18.29 17.47 5.96
C LYS A 106 18.46 18.70 6.86
N ASP A 107 19.48 19.49 6.56
CA ASP A 107 19.80 20.74 7.29
C ASP A 107 18.68 21.79 7.18
N ASP A 108 17.91 21.76 6.09
CA ASP A 108 16.75 22.65 5.86
C ASP A 108 15.49 22.23 6.64
N GLY A 109 15.57 21.14 7.42
CA GLY A 109 14.45 20.60 8.18
C GLY A 109 13.61 19.56 7.43
N THR A 110 13.88 19.31 6.14
CA THR A 110 13.18 18.27 5.36
C THR A 110 13.44 16.89 5.96
N GLU A 111 12.39 16.11 6.13
CA GLU A 111 12.47 14.73 6.61
C GLU A 111 11.94 13.75 5.55
N LEU A 112 12.69 12.67 5.33
CA LEU A 112 12.40 11.64 4.35
C LEU A 112 12.35 10.27 5.02
N LEU A 113 11.24 9.55 4.88
CA LEU A 113 11.23 8.10 5.10
C LEU A 113 11.70 7.40 3.83
N ILE A 114 12.70 6.55 3.97
CA ILE A 114 13.28 5.79 2.86
C ILE A 114 13.06 4.31 3.13
N ALA A 115 12.45 3.63 2.17
CA ALA A 115 12.31 2.18 2.17
C ALA A 115 13.22 1.57 1.10
N PHE A 116 14.20 0.79 1.54
CA PHE A 116 15.11 0.05 0.67
C PHE A 116 14.71 -1.42 0.65
N THR A 117 14.84 -2.08 -0.50
CA THR A 117 14.63 -3.51 -0.59
C THR A 117 15.79 -4.24 -1.26
N ASN A 118 15.88 -5.54 -1.05
CA ASN A 118 16.86 -6.37 -1.76
C ASN A 118 16.41 -6.78 -3.17
N TRP A 119 15.31 -6.24 -3.70
CA TRP A 119 14.93 -6.47 -5.10
C TRP A 119 15.81 -5.64 -6.03
N SER A 120 16.55 -6.29 -6.93
CA SER A 120 17.31 -5.60 -7.98
C SER A 120 16.39 -5.27 -9.14
N VAL A 121 16.20 -3.97 -9.42
CA VAL A 121 15.40 -3.52 -10.57
C VAL A 121 16.03 -3.99 -11.88
N LYS A 122 17.36 -3.96 -11.96
CA LYS A 122 18.13 -4.38 -13.13
C LYS A 122 18.03 -5.88 -13.42
N LYS A 123 18.19 -6.72 -12.39
CA LYS A 123 18.21 -8.19 -12.57
C LYS A 123 16.84 -8.84 -12.45
N LYS A 124 15.86 -8.13 -11.86
CA LYS A 124 14.53 -8.64 -11.54
C LYS A 124 14.57 -9.90 -10.66
N GLU A 125 15.42 -9.86 -9.64
CA GLU A 125 15.53 -10.92 -8.63
C GLU A 125 15.89 -10.33 -7.25
N PHE A 126 15.65 -11.12 -6.20
CA PHE A 126 16.08 -10.78 -4.85
C PHE A 126 17.58 -11.02 -4.71
N GLU A 127 18.30 -10.03 -4.19
CA GLU A 127 19.73 -10.05 -3.88
C GLU A 127 19.98 -10.49 -2.44
N LYS A 128 21.20 -10.97 -2.13
CA LYS A 128 21.54 -11.45 -0.78
C LYS A 128 21.38 -10.35 0.27
N ASP A 129 21.83 -9.14 -0.07
CA ASP A 129 21.82 -8.00 0.82
C ASP A 129 21.26 -6.78 0.08
N ILE A 130 20.76 -5.81 0.84
CA ILE A 130 20.41 -4.47 0.33
C ILE A 130 21.71 -3.71 0.06
N LYS A 131 21.99 -3.38 -1.21
CA LYS A 131 23.19 -2.62 -1.61
C LYS A 131 22.85 -1.58 -2.66
N MET A 132 23.37 -0.36 -2.50
CA MET A 132 23.16 0.72 -3.48
C MET A 132 23.66 0.34 -4.89
N GLU A 133 24.78 -0.39 -4.97
CA GLU A 133 25.38 -0.86 -6.22
C GLU A 133 24.48 -1.80 -7.04
N ASN A 134 23.50 -2.45 -6.39
CA ASN A 134 22.62 -3.43 -7.02
C ASN A 134 21.41 -2.79 -7.72
N ASP A 135 21.30 -1.45 -7.71
CA ASP A 135 20.08 -0.73 -8.09
C ASP A 135 18.86 -1.30 -7.33
N SER A 136 19.05 -1.43 -6.02
CA SER A 136 18.03 -1.88 -5.08
C SER A 136 16.80 -0.99 -5.19
N TYR A 137 15.64 -1.61 -5.36
CA TYR A 137 14.38 -0.89 -5.39
C TYR A 137 14.22 -0.06 -4.11
N THR A 138 14.10 1.26 -4.31
CA THR A 138 14.08 2.24 -3.24
C THR A 138 12.90 3.18 -3.43
N ARG A 139 12.25 3.54 -2.31
CA ARG A 139 11.17 4.53 -2.27
C ARG A 139 11.48 5.61 -1.25
N TRP A 140 11.12 6.83 -1.61
CA TRP A 140 11.39 8.05 -0.86
C TRP A 140 10.08 8.76 -0.64
N TYR A 141 9.75 9.01 0.62
CA TYR A 141 8.55 9.71 1.02
C TYR A 141 8.91 10.91 1.87
N PHE A 142 8.38 12.07 1.50
CA PHE A 142 8.45 13.26 2.33
C PHE A 142 7.51 13.11 3.52
N LEU A 143 8.00 13.48 4.70
CA LEU A 143 7.24 13.50 5.94
C LEU A 143 6.83 14.95 6.21
N ASN A 144 5.53 15.23 6.11
CA ASN A 144 4.96 16.57 6.25
C ASN A 144 3.90 16.50 7.35
N ASP A 145 4.33 16.72 8.60
CA ASP A 145 3.52 16.53 9.81
C ASP A 145 2.88 15.14 9.91
N ASN A 146 1.57 15.04 9.65
CA ASN A 146 0.82 13.78 9.62
C ASN A 146 0.61 13.23 8.19
N LYS A 147 0.97 14.00 7.16
CA LYS A 147 0.96 13.57 5.76
C LYS A 147 2.29 12.94 5.38
N MET A 148 2.22 11.95 4.49
CA MET A 148 3.37 11.38 3.84
C MET A 148 3.14 11.43 2.34
N THR A 149 4.09 11.97 1.59
CA THR A 149 3.93 12.23 0.15
C THR A 149 5.06 11.56 -0.61
N TYR A 150 4.72 10.77 -1.63
CA TYR A 150 5.74 10.22 -2.52
C TYR A 150 6.37 11.35 -3.33
N ARG A 151 7.70 11.32 -3.53
CA ARG A 151 8.45 12.41 -4.20
C ARG A 151 7.84 12.92 -5.52
N LYS A 152 7.17 12.06 -6.30
CA LYS A 152 6.57 12.46 -7.58
C LYS A 152 5.21 13.15 -7.44
N ASP A 153 4.60 13.06 -6.27
CA ASP A 153 3.27 13.59 -5.98
C ASP A 153 3.36 14.94 -5.24
N MET A 154 4.57 15.49 -5.07
CA MET A 154 4.79 16.81 -4.46
C MET A 154 4.15 17.91 -5.33
N SER A 155 3.64 18.95 -4.68
CA SER A 155 2.94 20.06 -5.34
C SER A 155 3.82 20.80 -6.35
N ASP A 156 5.11 20.98 -6.06
CA ASP A 156 6.07 21.63 -6.96
C ASP A 156 6.39 20.80 -8.22
N GLN A 157 5.97 19.53 -8.24
CA GLN A 157 6.03 18.63 -9.40
C GLN A 157 4.70 18.54 -10.15
N SER A 158 3.64 19.18 -9.66
CA SER A 158 2.28 19.05 -10.17
C SER A 158 1.76 20.36 -10.77
N ASP A 159 1.21 20.31 -11.99
CA ASP A 159 0.45 21.42 -12.57
C ASP A 159 -1.05 21.21 -12.36
N TYR A 160 -1.59 21.84 -11.31
CA TYR A 160 -3.02 21.76 -11.01
C TYR A 160 -3.91 22.48 -12.03
N SER A 161 -3.37 23.45 -12.79
CA SER A 161 -4.18 24.33 -13.63
C SER A 161 -4.81 23.63 -14.83
N THR A 162 -4.24 22.49 -15.23
CA THR A 162 -4.68 21.71 -16.40
C THR A 162 -5.42 20.43 -16.03
N MET A 163 -5.54 20.12 -14.73
CA MET A 163 -6.16 18.88 -14.26
C MET A 163 -7.69 18.91 -14.35
N SER A 164 -8.27 17.74 -14.67
CA SER A 164 -9.71 17.54 -14.48
C SER A 164 -10.05 17.62 -12.98
N LYS A 165 -11.32 17.86 -12.65
CA LYS A 165 -11.75 17.91 -11.22
C LYS A 165 -11.48 16.59 -10.49
N SER A 166 -11.59 15.45 -11.17
CA SER A 166 -11.24 14.15 -10.61
C SER A 166 -9.74 14.04 -10.35
N ASP A 167 -8.91 14.43 -11.31
CA ASP A 167 -7.45 14.36 -11.16
C ASP A 167 -6.95 15.33 -10.09
N LEU A 168 -7.54 16.53 -10.03
CA LEU A 168 -7.25 17.54 -9.03
C LEU A 168 -7.57 17.03 -7.63
N ALA A 169 -8.74 16.43 -7.43
CA ALA A 169 -9.10 15.82 -6.15
C ALA A 169 -8.13 14.70 -5.74
N ASN A 170 -7.70 13.88 -6.69
CA ASN A 170 -6.71 12.84 -6.42
C ASN A 170 -5.35 13.45 -6.07
N ALA A 171 -4.92 14.50 -6.77
CA ALA A 171 -3.67 15.20 -6.49
C ALA A 171 -3.69 15.83 -5.08
N TYR A 172 -4.75 16.57 -4.74
CA TYR A 172 -4.93 17.16 -3.41
C TYR A 172 -4.97 16.12 -2.29
N LEU A 173 -5.54 14.94 -2.53
CA LEU A 173 -5.57 13.88 -1.53
C LEU A 173 -4.16 13.40 -1.15
N PHE A 174 -3.19 13.48 -2.06
CA PHE A 174 -1.86 12.89 -1.92
C PHE A 174 -0.71 13.88 -1.87
N ASP A 175 -0.98 15.16 -2.13
CA ASP A 175 0.02 16.22 -1.97
C ASP A 175 0.31 16.51 -0.48
N GLU A 176 1.36 17.29 -0.27
CA GLU A 176 1.83 17.73 1.03
C GLU A 176 1.08 18.94 1.60
N ILE A 177 0.24 19.61 0.82
CA ILE A 177 -0.39 20.89 1.18
C ILE A 177 -1.68 20.61 1.93
N SER A 178 -1.71 20.88 3.24
CA SER A 178 -2.91 20.61 4.06
C SER A 178 -4.10 21.50 3.70
N GLU A 179 -3.87 22.70 3.19
CA GLU A 179 -4.94 23.62 2.75
C GLU A 179 -5.79 23.03 1.63
N ASN A 180 -5.17 22.24 0.75
CA ASN A 180 -5.84 21.60 -0.38
C ASN A 180 -6.85 20.52 0.05
N ASP A 181 -6.71 19.97 1.26
CA ASP A 181 -7.61 18.92 1.78
C ASP A 181 -9.07 19.37 1.81
N SER A 182 -9.29 20.66 2.07
CA SER A 182 -10.62 21.26 2.14
C SER A 182 -11.36 21.28 0.78
N GLU A 183 -10.62 21.24 -0.32
CA GLU A 183 -11.16 21.31 -1.68
C GLU A 183 -11.43 19.94 -2.32
N ILE A 184 -10.87 18.86 -1.75
CA ILE A 184 -11.02 17.49 -2.28
C ILE A 184 -12.49 17.14 -2.48
N LYS A 185 -13.33 17.35 -1.45
CA LYS A 185 -14.75 16.98 -1.52
C LYS A 185 -15.49 17.74 -2.61
N ASN A 186 -15.26 19.05 -2.70
CA ASN A 186 -15.93 19.91 -3.69
C ASN A 186 -15.57 19.48 -5.11
N ALA A 187 -14.28 19.22 -5.37
CA ALA A 187 -13.80 18.79 -6.67
C ALA A 187 -14.40 17.43 -7.09
N ILE A 188 -14.46 16.45 -6.18
CA ILE A 188 -15.05 15.13 -6.46
C ILE A 188 -16.56 15.24 -6.73
N ASP A 189 -17.28 15.98 -5.89
CA ASP A 189 -18.74 16.13 -6.04
C ASP A 189 -19.09 16.85 -7.34
N GLU A 190 -18.35 17.90 -7.70
CA GLU A 190 -18.51 18.61 -8.98
C GLU A 190 -18.32 17.65 -10.17
N TYR A 191 -17.30 16.79 -10.11
CA TYR A 191 -17.04 15.81 -11.16
C TYR A 191 -18.14 14.75 -11.23
N LEU A 192 -18.56 14.18 -10.09
CA LEU A 192 -19.58 13.14 -10.02
C LEU A 192 -20.98 13.61 -10.46
N ASN A 193 -21.26 14.91 -10.35
CA ASN A 193 -22.53 15.51 -10.77
C ASN A 193 -22.64 15.76 -12.28
N GLN A 194 -21.59 15.45 -13.06
CA GLN A 194 -21.63 15.57 -14.51
C GLN A 194 -22.59 14.56 -15.13
N SER A 195 -23.35 15.01 -16.14
CA SER A 195 -24.43 14.21 -16.74
C SER A 195 -23.95 13.05 -17.63
N LYS A 196 -22.66 13.03 -18.03
CA LYS A 196 -22.11 12.06 -19.00
C LYS A 196 -20.71 11.56 -18.61
N LEU A 197 -20.60 10.87 -17.49
CA LEU A 197 -19.38 10.14 -17.13
C LEU A 197 -19.37 8.76 -17.78
N SER A 198 -18.21 8.34 -18.29
CA SER A 198 -17.99 6.93 -18.64
C SER A 198 -18.03 6.06 -17.38
N VAL A 199 -18.25 4.75 -17.53
CA VAL A 199 -18.21 3.81 -16.40
C VAL A 199 -16.86 3.86 -15.69
N SER A 200 -15.77 3.93 -16.45
CA SER A 200 -14.40 4.03 -15.93
C SER A 200 -14.21 5.30 -15.10
N ASP A 201 -14.63 6.46 -15.62
CA ASP A 201 -14.50 7.75 -14.92
C ASP A 201 -15.32 7.78 -13.64
N LYS A 202 -16.54 7.22 -13.70
CA LYS A 202 -17.41 7.09 -12.55
C LYS A 202 -16.79 6.23 -11.46
N ILE A 203 -16.20 5.09 -11.82
CA ILE A 203 -15.49 4.21 -10.88
C ILE A 203 -14.28 4.94 -10.30
N MET A 204 -13.46 5.59 -11.12
CA MET A 204 -12.28 6.32 -10.67
C MET A 204 -12.63 7.40 -9.64
N ALA A 205 -13.60 8.27 -9.95
CA ALA A 205 -14.04 9.32 -9.05
C ALA A 205 -14.61 8.77 -7.73
N ASN A 206 -15.37 7.67 -7.79
CA ASN A 206 -15.88 7.00 -6.60
C ASN A 206 -14.79 6.29 -5.78
N LEU A 207 -13.70 5.83 -6.40
CA LEU A 207 -12.53 5.31 -5.69
C LEU A 207 -11.78 6.42 -4.97
N ILE A 208 -11.62 7.60 -5.58
CA ILE A 208 -11.03 8.77 -4.93
C ILE A 208 -11.89 9.19 -3.74
N LEU A 209 -13.23 9.23 -3.91
CA LEU A 209 -14.17 9.49 -2.82
C LEU A 209 -14.02 8.51 -1.66
N LEU A 210 -13.89 7.21 -1.96
CA LEU A 210 -13.67 6.19 -0.94
C LEU A 210 -12.38 6.46 -0.15
N LYS A 211 -11.27 6.71 -0.83
CA LYS A 211 -9.98 7.01 -0.19
C LYS A 211 -10.07 8.26 0.69
N TYR A 212 -10.73 9.31 0.21
CA TYR A 212 -10.98 10.51 1.00
C TYR A 212 -11.83 10.22 2.25
N GLN A 213 -12.84 9.36 2.15
CA GLN A 213 -13.67 8.96 3.30
C GLN A 213 -12.88 8.13 4.33
N ILE A 214 -11.93 7.30 3.88
CA ILE A 214 -10.99 6.57 4.75
C ILE A 214 -10.10 7.58 5.49
N PHE A 215 -9.47 8.52 4.78
CA PHE A 215 -8.65 9.58 5.37
C PHE A 215 -9.43 10.38 6.43
N GLN A 216 -10.70 10.69 6.15
CA GLN A 216 -11.59 11.40 7.07
C GLN A 216 -12.15 10.53 8.22
N LYS A 217 -11.81 9.24 8.28
CA LYS A 217 -12.26 8.26 9.30
C LYS A 217 -13.78 8.15 9.42
N LYS A 218 -14.49 8.25 8.29
CA LYS A 218 -15.97 8.21 8.21
C LYS A 218 -16.48 6.78 7.94
N ASN A 219 -16.36 5.89 8.93
CA ASN A 219 -16.57 4.44 8.77
C ASN A 219 -17.91 4.05 8.10
N ASP A 220 -19.04 4.67 8.48
CA ASP A 220 -20.34 4.38 7.87
C ASP A 220 -20.38 4.71 6.37
N ASN A 221 -19.70 5.79 5.97
CA ASN A 221 -19.62 6.18 4.56
C ASN A 221 -18.66 5.25 3.80
N VAL A 222 -17.55 4.84 4.42
CA VAL A 222 -16.60 3.87 3.84
C VAL A 222 -17.31 2.57 3.48
N THR A 223 -18.13 2.02 4.37
CA THR A 223 -18.91 0.79 4.11
C THR A 223 -19.85 0.97 2.91
N LYS A 224 -20.70 1.99 2.93
CA LYS A 224 -21.66 2.26 1.84
C LYS A 224 -20.98 2.48 0.49
N GLN A 225 -19.87 3.22 0.48
CA GLN A 225 -19.11 3.51 -0.72
C GLN A 225 -18.40 2.26 -1.25
N THR A 226 -17.92 1.38 -0.37
CA THR A 226 -17.33 0.09 -0.75
C THR A 226 -18.36 -0.85 -1.37
N GLU A 227 -19.57 -0.93 -0.79
CA GLU A 227 -20.69 -1.70 -1.35
C GLU A 227 -21.07 -1.17 -2.74
N TYR A 228 -21.20 0.16 -2.87
CA TYR A 228 -21.52 0.80 -4.14
C TYR A 228 -20.49 0.50 -5.24
N LEU A 229 -19.19 0.61 -4.94
CA LEU A 229 -18.12 0.27 -5.88
C LEU A 229 -18.13 -1.22 -6.22
N THR A 230 -18.38 -2.10 -5.25
CA THR A 230 -18.49 -3.55 -5.49
C THR A 230 -19.60 -3.85 -6.49
N GLU A 231 -20.79 -3.26 -6.30
CA GLU A 231 -21.88 -3.41 -7.26
C GLU A 231 -21.54 -2.85 -8.64
N LEU A 232 -20.86 -1.71 -8.71
CA LEU A 232 -20.44 -1.11 -9.99
C LEU A 232 -19.48 -2.03 -10.74
N PHE A 233 -18.51 -2.63 -10.06
CA PHE A 233 -17.61 -3.61 -10.69
C PHE A 233 -18.35 -4.87 -11.14
N GLU A 234 -19.24 -5.42 -10.31
CA GLU A 234 -20.01 -6.63 -10.68
C GLU A 234 -20.94 -6.40 -11.89
N LYS A 235 -21.61 -5.25 -11.94
CA LYS A 235 -22.46 -4.86 -13.08
C LYS A 235 -21.66 -4.73 -14.38
N ASN A 236 -20.37 -4.42 -14.30
CA ASN A 236 -19.49 -4.18 -15.45
C ASN A 236 -18.35 -5.22 -15.55
N LYS A 237 -18.50 -6.41 -14.96
CA LYS A 237 -17.43 -7.43 -14.89
C LYS A 237 -16.90 -7.91 -16.24
N SER A 238 -17.68 -7.76 -17.31
CA SER A 238 -17.28 -8.10 -18.68
C SER A 238 -16.34 -7.06 -19.31
N GLU A 239 -16.20 -5.87 -18.73
CA GLU A 239 -15.36 -4.79 -19.23
C GLU A 239 -13.88 -5.00 -18.84
N SER A 240 -13.09 -5.49 -19.80
CA SER A 240 -11.67 -5.81 -19.59
C SER A 240 -10.80 -4.58 -19.28
N ASN A 241 -11.22 -3.39 -19.70
CA ASN A 241 -10.58 -2.11 -19.42
C ASN A 241 -10.66 -1.70 -17.93
N LEU A 242 -11.52 -2.33 -17.12
CA LEU A 242 -11.66 -2.01 -15.69
C LEU A 242 -10.68 -2.76 -14.78
N ARG A 243 -9.87 -3.69 -15.31
CA ARG A 243 -8.96 -4.52 -14.50
C ARG A 243 -8.00 -3.71 -13.62
N GLY A 244 -7.47 -2.61 -14.14
CA GLY A 244 -6.58 -1.73 -13.36
C GLY A 244 -7.30 -1.06 -12.19
N LEU A 245 -8.52 -0.56 -12.42
CA LEU A 245 -9.35 0.05 -11.38
C LEU A 245 -9.80 -1.00 -10.35
N GLN A 246 -10.10 -2.23 -10.76
CA GLN A 246 -10.42 -3.33 -9.87
C GLN A 246 -9.25 -3.68 -8.94
N ALA A 247 -8.03 -3.70 -9.48
CA ALA A 247 -6.82 -3.93 -8.67
C ALA A 247 -6.63 -2.80 -7.65
N ALA A 248 -6.80 -1.54 -8.06
CA ALA A 248 -6.75 -0.39 -7.15
C ALA A 248 -7.84 -0.45 -6.07
N PHE A 249 -9.05 -0.89 -6.42
CA PHE A 249 -10.13 -1.10 -5.46
C PHE A 249 -9.83 -2.22 -4.46
N ASN A 250 -9.27 -3.34 -4.93
CA ASN A 250 -8.86 -4.43 -4.05
C ASN A 250 -7.77 -4.00 -3.06
N ALA A 251 -6.78 -3.22 -3.51
CA ALA A 251 -5.78 -2.63 -2.62
C ALA A 251 -6.41 -1.67 -1.59
N THR A 252 -7.42 -0.90 -2.01
CA THR A 252 -8.16 -0.01 -1.10
C THR A 252 -8.99 -0.79 -0.08
N LYS A 253 -9.59 -1.93 -0.45
CA LYS A 253 -10.27 -2.83 0.51
C LYS A 253 -9.29 -3.41 1.54
N PHE A 254 -8.10 -3.82 1.09
CA PHE A 254 -7.05 -4.28 2.00
C PHE A 254 -6.67 -3.17 2.99
N GLN A 255 -6.53 -1.92 2.52
CA GLN A 255 -6.30 -0.77 3.39
C GLN A 255 -7.42 -0.56 4.44
N ILE A 256 -8.69 -0.77 4.05
CA ILE A 256 -9.82 -0.71 4.99
C ILE A 256 -9.70 -1.81 6.04
N GLU A 257 -9.27 -3.03 5.66
CA GLU A 257 -9.05 -4.14 6.60
C GLU A 257 -7.94 -3.84 7.60
N LEU A 258 -6.86 -3.16 7.19
CA LEU A 258 -5.79 -2.70 8.10
C LEU A 258 -6.25 -1.66 9.13
N SER A 259 -7.39 -1.01 8.88
CA SER A 259 -7.90 0.07 9.73
C SER A 259 -8.99 -0.38 10.71
N LYS A 260 -9.29 -1.69 10.77
CA LYS A 260 -10.29 -2.30 11.66
C LYS A 260 -9.63 -2.86 12.91
#